data_AF-A0A2A2H6I4-F1
#
_entry.id   AF-A0A2A2H6I4-F1
#
_cell.length_a   1.000
_cell.length_b   1.000
_cell.length_c   1.000
_cell.angle_alpha   90.00
_cell.angle_beta   90.00
_cell.angle_gamma   90.00
#
_symmetry.space_group_name_H-M   'P 1'
#
loop_
_entity.id
_entity.type
_entity.pdbx_description
1 polymer ?
#
loop_
_entity_poly.entity_id
_entity_poly.type
_entity_poly.pdbx_seq_one_letter_code
_entity_poly.pdbx_strand_id
1 'polypeptide(L)' 'MAKFNPRYIQLVNSTYFPYKTATNVVGSGGVQVFTFKAIRPGISRITLEYQRPWAETVPPIKEVKYNIFAFGCIYRL' A
#
# COMPACT_ATOMS: atom_id res chain seq x y z
N MET A 1 1.79 -3.87 6.65
CA MET A 1 0.39 -4.01 6.20
C MET A 1 -0.12 -2.70 5.63
N ALA A 2 -0.96 -2.78 4.61
CA ALA A 2 -1.68 -1.62 4.08
C ALA A 2 -3.09 -1.56 4.68
N LYS A 3 -3.46 -0.41 5.22
CA LYS A 3 -4.81 -0.12 5.76
C LYS A 3 -5.45 0.99 4.92
N PHE A 4 -6.68 0.79 4.50
CA PHE A 4 -7.44 1.72 3.66
C PHE A 4 -8.95 1.49 3.82
N ASN A 5 -9.76 2.47 3.43
CA ASN A 5 -11.22 2.33 3.44
C ASN A 5 -11.72 1.65 2.14
N PRO A 6 -12.26 0.43 2.21
CA PRO A 6 -12.68 -0.33 1.04
C PRO A 6 -13.87 0.29 0.28
N ARG A 7 -14.59 1.24 0.90
CA ARG A 7 -15.67 1.98 0.22
C ARG A 7 -15.16 2.87 -0.91
N TYR A 8 -13.92 3.37 -0.79
CA TYR A 8 -13.35 4.34 -1.74
C TYR A 8 -12.15 3.78 -2.51
N ILE A 9 -11.42 2.85 -1.91
CA ILE A 9 -10.16 2.33 -2.45
C ILE A 9 -10.20 0.80 -2.46
N GLN A 10 -9.80 0.20 -3.57
CA GLN A 10 -9.62 -1.23 -3.72
C GLN A 10 -8.13 -1.54 -3.89
N LEU A 11 -7.61 -2.54 -3.15
CA LEU A 11 -6.29 -3.11 -3.44
C LEU A 11 -6.43 -4.06 -4.63
N VAL A 12 -5.73 -3.77 -5.72
CA VAL A 12 -5.76 -4.54 -6.96
C VAL A 12 -4.65 -5.57 -6.99
N ASN A 13 -3.46 -5.22 -6.49
CA ASN A 13 -2.30 -6.11 -6.47
C ASN A 13 -1.38 -5.78 -5.29
N SER A 14 -0.68 -6.80 -4.81
CA SER A 14 0.41 -6.69 -3.84
C SER A 14 1.51 -7.66 -4.24
N THR A 15 2.63 -7.15 -4.76
CA THR A 15 3.73 -7.97 -5.27
C THR A 15 5.06 -7.53 -4.67
N TYR A 16 5.86 -8.50 -4.22
CA TYR A 16 7.21 -8.28 -3.75
C TYR A 16 8.21 -8.47 -4.89
N PHE A 17 9.10 -7.50 -5.07
CA PHE A 17 10.20 -7.57 -6.02
C PHE A 17 11.52 -7.60 -5.24
N PRO A 18 12.28 -8.71 -5.27
CA PRO A 18 13.61 -8.75 -4.66
C PRO A 18 14.57 -7.78 -5.38
N TYR A 19 15.53 -7.22 -4.66
CA TYR A 19 16.58 -6.43 -5.30
C TYR A 19 17.49 -7.30 -6.17
N LYS A 20 17.97 -6.75 -7.29
CA LYS A 20 19.03 -7.39 -8.07
C LYS A 20 20.30 -7.40 -7.23
N THR A 21 20.80 -8.59 -6.94
CA THR A 21 22.05 -8.81 -6.20
C THR A 21 22.95 -9.74 -7.01
N ALA A 22 24.20 -9.90 -6.57
CA ALA A 22 25.03 -11.00 -7.06
C ALA A 22 24.32 -12.35 -6.81
N THR A 23 24.68 -13.38 -7.58
CA THR A 23 24.05 -14.70 -7.48
C THR A 23 24.15 -15.27 -6.05
N ASN A 24 23.05 -15.79 -5.53
CA ASN A 24 22.93 -16.49 -4.23
C ASN A 24 23.12 -15.64 -2.94
N VAL A 25 22.81 -14.34 -2.96
CA VAL A 25 22.81 -13.53 -1.74
C VAL A 25 21.51 -13.71 -0.94
N VAL A 26 21.56 -14.57 0.07
CA VAL A 26 20.46 -14.77 1.03
C VAL A 26 20.33 -13.57 1.97
N GLY A 27 19.09 -13.20 2.29
CA GLY A 27 18.79 -12.08 3.18
C GLY A 27 18.85 -10.70 2.52
N SER A 28 19.05 -10.66 1.19
CA SER A 28 18.85 -9.42 0.44
C SER A 28 17.38 -8.99 0.50
N GLY A 29 17.16 -7.71 0.79
CA GLY A 29 15.83 -7.13 0.83
C GLY A 29 15.20 -6.96 -0.55
N GLY A 30 14.15 -6.14 -0.61
CA GLY A 30 13.45 -5.85 -1.86
C GLY A 30 12.42 -4.74 -1.66
N VAL A 31 11.52 -4.61 -2.64
CA VAL A 31 10.44 -3.62 -2.68
C VAL A 31 9.10 -4.33 -2.69
N GLN A 32 8.24 -3.99 -1.74
CA GLN A 32 6.83 -4.36 -1.80
C GLN A 32 6.06 -3.28 -2.56
N VAL A 33 5.43 -3.67 -3.66
CA VAL A 33 4.57 -2.79 -4.47
C VAL A 33 3.11 -3.10 -4.15
N PHE A 34 2.34 -2.07 -3.81
CA PHE A 34 0.90 -2.13 -3.64
C PHE A 34 0.23 -1.30 -4.74
N THR A 35 -0.68 -1.91 -5.48
CA THR A 35 -1.45 -1.24 -6.53
C THR A 35 -2.87 -1.03 -6.04
N PHE A 36 -3.31 0.23 -5.99
CA PHE A 36 -4.66 0.60 -5.55
C PHE A 36 -5.46 1.21 -6.69
N LYS A 37 -6.78 0.98 -6.68
CA LYS A 37 -7.75 1.62 -7.56
C LYS A 37 -8.73 2.43 -6.73
N ALA A 38 -8.91 3.71 -7.07
CA ALA A 38 -10.00 4.51 -6.54
C ALA A 38 -11.30 4.09 -7.22
N ILE A 39 -12.27 3.63 -6.44
CA ILE A 39 -13.54 3.09 -6.95
C ILE A 39 -14.71 4.07 -6.78
N ARG A 40 -14.57 5.06 -5.90
CA ARG A 40 -15.59 6.11 -5.68
C ARG A 40 -14.90 7.46 -5.45
N PRO A 41 -15.51 8.56 -5.91
CA PRO A 41 -15.03 9.89 -5.56
C PRO A 41 -15.15 10.14 -4.05
N GLY A 42 -14.23 10.92 -3.51
CA GLY A 42 -14.14 11.24 -2.09
C GLY A 42 -12.70 11.39 -1.62
N ILE A 43 -12.57 11.71 -0.35
CA ILE A 43 -11.28 11.82 0.34
C ILE A 43 -11.10 10.55 1.16
N SER A 44 -9.96 9.89 1.01
CA SER A 44 -9.61 8.70 1.76
C SER A 44 -8.14 8.71 2.13
N ARG A 45 -7.72 7.80 3.01
CA ARG A 45 -6.33 7.68 3.46
C ARG A 45 -5.87 6.24 3.30
N ILE A 46 -4.64 6.08 2.81
CA ILE A 46 -3.91 4.83 2.83
C ILE A 46 -2.82 4.96 3.89
N THR A 47 -2.77 4.00 4.81
CA THR A 47 -1.70 3.89 5.81
C THR A 47 -0.91 2.62 5.54
N LEU A 48 0.41 2.74 5.39
CA LEU A 48 1.34 1.64 5.24
C LEU A 48 2.16 1.48 6.52
N GLU A 49 2.09 0.31 7.13
CA GLU A 49 2.79 -0.01 8.38
C GLU A 49 3.83 -1.11 8.13
N TYR A 50 5.09 -0.85 8.48
CA TYR A 50 6.14 -1.85 8.43
C TYR A 50 6.20 -2.59 9.77
N GLN A 51 5.56 -3.75 9.81
CA GLN A 51 5.49 -4.61 10.98
C GLN A 51 5.33 -6.08 10.60
N ARG A 52 5.69 -6.97 11.53
CA ARG A 52 5.45 -8.41 11.41
C ARG A 52 3.95 -8.67 11.59
N PRO A 53 3.29 -9.40 10.67
CA PRO A 53 1.84 -9.61 10.74
C PRO A 53 1.34 -10.25 12.04
N TRP A 54 2.18 -11.08 12.70
CA TRP A 54 1.84 -11.78 13.94
C TRP A 54 2.16 -11.00 15.22
N ALA A 55 2.76 -9.81 15.12
CA ALA A 55 3.18 -9.03 16.28
C ALA A 55 2.14 -7.96 16.66
N GLU A 56 0.91 -8.39 16.94
CA GLU A 56 -0.24 -7.47 17.15
C GLU A 56 -0.06 -6.48 18.31
N THR A 57 0.70 -6.88 19.34
CA THR A 57 0.94 -6.06 20.54
C THR A 57 2.15 -5.13 20.39
N VAL A 58 2.91 -5.24 19.30
CA VAL A 58 4.11 -4.43 19.07
C VAL A 58 3.79 -3.32 18.07
N PRO A 59 4.11 -2.05 18.37
CA PRO A 59 3.83 -0.96 17.44
C PRO A 59 4.65 -1.11 16.15
N PRO A 60 4.17 -0.56 15.01
CA PRO A 60 4.90 -0.61 13.76
C PRO A 60 6.27 0.08 13.83
N ILE A 61 7.27 -0.52 13.19
CA ILE A 61 8.64 0.04 13.13
C ILE A 61 8.66 1.31 12.27
N LYS A 62 7.84 1.33 11.21
CA LYS A 62 7.65 2.50 10.35
C LYS A 62 6.18 2.61 9.95
N GLU A 63 5.72 3.84 9.80
CA GLU A 63 4.37 4.16 9.35
C GLU A 63 4.42 5.29 8.34
N VAL A 64 3.71 5.14 7.22
CA VAL A 64 3.61 6.15 6.17
C VAL A 64 2.14 6.34 5.80
N LYS A 65 1.70 7.59 5.70
CA LYS A 65 0.31 7.96 5.39
C LYS A 65 0.24 8.74 4.10
N TYR A 66 -0.71 8.36 3.25
CA TYR A 66 -1.02 9.05 2.01
C TYR A 66 -2.49 9.47 2.03
N ASN A 67 -2.75 10.76 1.90
CA ASN A 67 -4.10 11.27 1.68
C ASN A 67 -4.40 11.20 0.17
N ILE A 68 -5.51 10.56 -0.17
CA ILE A 68 -5.95 10.35 -1.55
C ILE A 68 -7.23 11.14 -1.77
N PHE A 69 -7.21 12.00 -2.78
CA PHE A 69 -8.35 12.80 -3.20
C PHE A 69 -8.78 12.31 -4.57
N ALA A 70 -9.90 11.58 -4.63
CA ALA A 70 -10.48 11.11 -5.87
C ALA A 70 -11.65 12.03 -6.24
N PHE A 71 -11.49 12.81 -7.29
CA PHE A 71 -12.59 13.61 -7.84
C PHE A 71 -13.23 12.83 -8.99
N GLY A 72 -14.57 12.77 -9.00
CA GLY A 72 -15.29 12.21 -10.14
C GLY A 72 -15.09 13.12 -11.35
N CYS A 73 -14.92 12.55 -12.54
CA CYS A 73 -14.88 13.35 -13.76
C CYS A 73 -16.26 14.01 -13.95
N ILE A 74 -16.33 15.35 -13.85
CA ILE A 74 -17.59 16.12 -13.93
C ILE A 74 -17.97 16.42 -15.39
N TYR A 75 -17.14 16.11 -16.37
CA TYR A 75 -17.43 16.42 -17.77
C TYR A 75 -18.12 15.26 -18.49
N ARG A 76 -19.46 15.29 -18.44
CA ARG A 76 -20.31 14.70 -19.47
C ARG A 76 -20.68 15.85 -20.40
N LEU A 77 -19.96 15.98 -21.53
CA LEU A 77 -20.39 16.78 -22.68
C LEU A 77 -21.47 16.02 -23.44
#